data_AF-A0A534M4H6-F1
#
_entry.id   AF-A0A534M4H6-F1
#
_cell.length_a   1.000
_cell.length_b   1.000
_cell.length_c   1.000
_cell.angle_alpha   90.00
_cell.angle_beta   90.00
_cell.angle_gamma   90.00
#
_symmetry.space_group_name_H-M   'P 1'
#
loop_
_entity.id
_entity.type
_entity.pdbx_description
1 polymer ?
#
loop_
_entity_poly.entity_id
_entity_poly.type
_entity_poly.pdbx_seq_one_letter_code
_entity_poly.pdbx_strand_id
1 'polypeptide(L)'
;MRPAIRNDREGVSPVIATILLVAITVVLAAVLYVMVSGLLTPVGNGPQIMGVALSKTGDGKNWSLEIASTPLGLTPGSVHLELISPGGQTAVYKTFSALSWPADGAVYFGNGTVIAAGDRLLIDAVRYPIDYQVLISSTTILYSGTLR
;
A
#
# COMPACT_ATOMS: atom_id res chain seq x y z
N MET A 1 -68.20 -30.62 21.17
CA MET A 1 -67.42 -31.14 20.03
C MET A 1 -66.32 -30.13 19.73
N ARG A 2 -65.05 -30.51 19.82
CA ARG A 2 -63.90 -29.61 19.59
C ARG A 2 -63.59 -29.59 18.08
N PRO A 3 -63.39 -28.42 17.43
CA PRO A 3 -63.02 -28.37 16.03
C PRO A 3 -61.55 -28.77 15.89
N ALA A 4 -61.28 -29.73 15.01
CA ALA A 4 -59.92 -30.13 14.64
C ALA A 4 -59.34 -29.07 13.69
N ILE A 5 -58.20 -28.48 14.06
CA ILE A 5 -57.44 -27.58 13.20
C ILE A 5 -56.85 -28.42 12.04
N ARG A 6 -57.45 -28.29 10.86
CA ARG A 6 -56.85 -28.75 9.59
C ARG A 6 -55.68 -27.82 9.28
N ASN A 7 -54.50 -28.40 9.17
CA ASN A 7 -53.29 -27.69 8.79
C ASN A 7 -53.08 -27.96 7.30
N ASP A 8 -53.55 -27.03 6.46
CA ASP A 8 -53.37 -27.07 5.01
C ASP A 8 -51.90 -26.80 4.69
N ARG A 9 -51.11 -27.87 4.64
CA ARG A 9 -49.75 -27.84 4.09
C ARG A 9 -49.86 -28.00 2.59
N GLU A 10 -50.31 -26.95 1.90
CA GLU A 10 -50.18 -26.84 0.45
C GLU A 10 -48.68 -26.97 0.10
N GLY A 11 -48.30 -28.10 -0.49
CA GLY A 11 -46.95 -28.31 -0.99
C GLY A 11 -46.69 -27.33 -2.14
N VAL A 12 -45.62 -26.54 -2.03
CA VAL A 12 -45.09 -25.79 -3.16
C VAL A 12 -44.81 -26.75 -4.32
N SER A 13 -45.32 -26.42 -5.52
CA SER A 13 -45.10 -27.22 -6.73
C SER A 13 -43.60 -27.47 -6.93
N PRO A 14 -43.16 -28.70 -7.30
CA PRO A 14 -41.74 -29.03 -7.46
C PRO A 14 -40.98 -28.06 -8.36
N VAL A 15 -41.63 -27.56 -9.41
CA VAL A 15 -41.02 -26.59 -10.35
C VAL A 15 -40.92 -25.19 -9.72
N ILE A 16 -41.94 -24.77 -8.97
CA ILE A 16 -41.94 -23.47 -8.30
C ILE A 16 -40.88 -23.45 -7.20
N ALA A 17 -40.72 -24.56 -6.47
CA ALA A 17 -39.68 -24.72 -5.46
C ALA A 17 -38.28 -24.54 -6.07
N THR A 18 -38.02 -25.11 -7.25
CA THR A 18 -36.71 -24.95 -7.91
C THR A 18 -36.45 -23.53 -8.38
N ILE A 19 -37.47 -22.83 -8.90
CA ILE A 19 -37.31 -21.44 -9.35
C ILE A 19 -36.98 -20.53 -8.16
N LEU A 20 -37.69 -20.68 -7.05
CA LEU A 20 -37.46 -19.91 -5.83
C LEU A 20 -36.06 -20.18 -5.24
N LEU A 21 -35.65 -21.44 -5.21
CA LEU A 21 -34.32 -21.84 -4.73
C LEU A 21 -33.21 -21.20 -5.58
N VAL A 22 -33.31 -21.35 -6.91
CA VAL A 22 -32.31 -20.81 -7.83
C VAL A 22 -32.26 -19.29 -7.73
N ALA A 23 -33.41 -18.61 -7.69
CA ALA A 23 -33.45 -17.16 -7.57
C ALA A 23 -32.72 -16.65 -6.32
N ILE A 24 -32.97 -17.26 -5.16
CA ILE A 24 -32.32 -16.85 -3.90
C ILE A 24 -30.81 -17.12 -3.95
N THR A 25 -30.39 -18.29 -4.43
CA THR A 25 -28.96 -18.64 -4.50
C THR A 25 -28.17 -17.73 -5.45
N VAL A 26 -28.75 -17.34 -6.59
CA VAL A 26 -28.12 -16.39 -7.53
C VAL A 26 -27.96 -15.02 -6.89
N VAL A 27 -28.97 -14.54 -6.17
CA VAL A 27 -28.91 -13.27 -5.44
C VAL A 27 -27.83 -13.32 -4.35
N LEU A 28 -27.82 -14.38 -3.53
CA LEU A 28 -26.82 -14.54 -2.48
C LEU A 28 -25.40 -14.60 -3.05
N ALA A 29 -25.20 -15.32 -4.16
CA ALA A 29 -23.90 -15.38 -4.84
C ALA A 29 -23.45 -14.01 -5.34
N ALA A 30 -24.36 -13.22 -5.92
CA ALA A 30 -24.06 -11.86 -6.40
C ALA A 30 -23.70 -10.90 -5.25
N VAL A 31 -24.47 -10.93 -4.15
CA VAL A 31 -24.19 -10.08 -2.98
C VAL A 31 -22.85 -10.47 -2.35
N LEU A 32 -22.57 -11.77 -2.20
CA LEU A 32 -21.26 -12.25 -1.75
C LEU A 32 -20.13 -11.80 -2.66
N TYR A 33 -20.30 -11.84 -3.98
CA TYR A 33 -19.29 -11.37 -4.93
C TYR A 33 -18.99 -9.89 -4.75
N VAL A 34 -20.01 -9.03 -4.58
CA VAL A 34 -19.81 -7.59 -4.36
C VAL A 34 -19.10 -7.34 -3.03
N MET A 35 -19.48 -8.04 -1.97
CA MET A 35 -18.84 -7.91 -0.66
C MET A 35 -17.37 -8.37 -0.68
N VAL A 36 -17.07 -9.50 -1.33
CA VAL A 36 -15.70 -10.00 -1.49
C VAL A 36 -14.89 -9.09 -2.40
N SER A 37 -15.48 -8.56 -3.48
CA SER A 37 -14.79 -7.63 -4.39
C SER A 37 -14.38 -6.35 -3.66
N GLY A 38 -15.23 -5.80 -2.79
CA GLY A 38 -14.89 -4.66 -1.94
C GLY A 38 -13.79 -4.94 -0.91
N LEU A 39 -13.68 -6.20 -0.44
CA LEU A 39 -12.61 -6.66 0.44
C LEU A 39 -11.27 -6.86 -0.29
N LEU A 40 -11.31 -7.28 -1.56
CA LEU A 40 -10.14 -7.51 -2.39
C LEU A 40 -9.61 -6.22 -3.04
N THR A 41 -10.44 -5.19 -3.20
CA THR A 41 -9.96 -3.86 -3.55
C THR A 41 -9.26 -3.26 -2.33
N PRO A 42 -7.95 -2.95 -2.39
CA PRO A 42 -7.29 -2.28 -1.29
C PRO A 42 -7.97 -0.92 -1.05
N VAL A 43 -8.69 -0.82 0.07
CA VAL A 43 -9.24 0.43 0.60
C VAL A 43 -8.08 1.30 1.05
N GLY A 44 -7.53 2.11 0.14
CA GLY A 44 -6.26 2.78 0.38
C GLY A 44 -6.07 4.09 -0.36
N ASN A 45 -7.08 4.97 -0.41
CA ASN A 45 -6.93 6.32 -0.95
C ASN A 45 -7.12 7.43 0.11
N GLY A 46 -6.99 7.10 1.40
CA GLY A 46 -6.74 8.12 2.43
C GLY A 46 -5.32 8.71 2.28
N PRO A 47 -5.00 9.87 2.90
CA PRO A 47 -3.65 10.42 2.90
C PRO A 47 -2.65 9.35 3.37
N GLN A 48 -1.87 8.84 2.43
CA GLN A 48 -0.90 7.78 2.68
C GLN A 48 0.37 8.45 3.19
N ILE A 49 0.69 8.26 4.47
CA ILE A 49 1.89 8.83 5.11
C ILE A 49 2.85 7.68 5.39
N MET A 50 4.12 7.85 5.05
CA MET A 50 5.20 6.92 5.35
C MET A 50 6.01 7.46 6.53
N GLY A 51 6.17 6.63 7.56
CA GLY A 51 7.07 6.92 8.67
C GLY A 51 8.50 6.56 8.27
N VAL A 52 9.39 7.55 8.25
CA VAL A 52 10.81 7.33 7.94
C VAL A 52 11.66 7.88 9.08
N ALA A 53 12.49 7.02 9.64
CA ALA A 53 13.53 7.37 10.59
C ALA A 53 14.82 7.68 9.83
N LEU A 54 15.16 8.97 9.77
CA LEU A 54 16.42 9.42 9.21
C LEU A 54 17.52 9.35 10.28
N SER A 55 18.62 8.68 9.96
CA SER A 55 19.82 8.61 10.80
C SER A 55 21.08 8.54 9.94
N LYS A 56 22.26 8.75 10.54
CA LYS A 56 23.50 8.30 9.90
C LYS A 56 23.65 6.80 10.14
N THR A 57 24.19 6.10 9.14
CA THR A 57 24.62 4.70 9.26
C THR A 57 25.56 4.56 10.46
N GLY A 58 25.63 3.39 11.10
CA GLY A 58 26.51 3.15 12.25
C GLY A 58 27.99 3.52 12.01
N ASP A 59 28.42 3.49 10.75
CA ASP A 59 29.77 3.92 10.32
C ASP A 59 29.93 5.45 10.15
N GLY A 60 28.86 6.23 10.32
CA GLY A 60 28.83 7.70 10.23
C GLY A 60 29.01 8.30 8.82
N LYS A 61 29.23 7.46 7.79
CA LYS A 61 29.61 7.89 6.43
C LYS A 61 28.44 8.20 5.50
N ASN A 62 27.30 7.54 5.69
CA ASN A 62 26.14 7.62 4.80
C ASN A 62 24.88 7.87 5.60
N TRP A 63 23.89 8.49 4.97
CA TRP A 63 22.54 8.58 5.51
C TRP A 63 21.81 7.25 5.34
N SER A 64 21.08 6.86 6.37
CA SER A 64 20.21 5.70 6.41
C SER A 64 18.80 6.16 6.75
N LEU A 65 17.89 5.93 5.81
CA LEU A 65 16.46 6.18 5.97
C LEU A 65 15.79 4.84 6.21
N GLU A 66 15.48 4.55 7.46
CA GLU A 66 14.75 3.35 7.83
C GLU A 66 13.25 3.61 7.73
N ILE A 67 12.54 2.76 6.99
CA ILE A 67 11.10 2.85 6.83
C ILE A 67 10.48 2.27 8.09
N ALA A 68 10.02 3.13 9.00
CA ALA A 68 9.39 2.74 10.25
C ALA A 68 7.93 2.28 10.03
N SER A 69 7.23 2.88 9.07
CA SER A 69 5.88 2.48 8.69
C SER A 69 5.60 2.84 7.24
N THR A 70 4.80 2.03 6.56
CA THR A 70 4.45 2.25 5.16
C THR A 70 2.98 1.89 4.91
N PRO A 71 2.27 2.65 4.06
CA PRO A 71 1.00 2.24 3.49
C PRO A 71 1.11 0.87 2.80
N LEU A 72 0.04 0.08 2.87
CA LEU A 72 -0.01 -1.25 2.26
C LEU A 72 -0.02 -1.15 0.73
N GLY A 73 0.69 -2.07 0.07
CA GLY A 73 0.64 -2.23 -1.39
C GLY A 73 1.59 -1.33 -2.18
N LEU A 74 2.45 -0.55 -1.52
CA LEU A 74 3.49 0.22 -2.22
C LEU A 74 4.59 -0.71 -2.71
N THR A 75 5.00 -0.54 -3.97
CA THR A 75 6.10 -1.30 -4.56
C THR A 75 7.31 -0.40 -4.80
N PRO A 76 8.54 -0.95 -4.79
CA PRO A 76 9.73 -0.16 -5.12
C PRO A 76 9.69 0.46 -6.53
N GLY A 77 8.90 -0.11 -7.44
CA GLY A 77 8.71 0.43 -8.80
C GLY A 77 7.71 1.58 -8.90
N SER A 78 6.88 1.81 -7.88
CA SER A 78 5.89 2.89 -7.87
C SER A 78 6.30 4.09 -7.03
N VAL A 79 7.19 3.89 -6.05
CA VAL A 79 7.62 4.94 -5.12
C VAL A 79 8.90 5.59 -5.62
N HIS A 80 8.90 6.92 -5.66
CA HIS A 80 10.00 7.77 -6.10
C HIS A 80 10.73 8.38 -4.91
N LEU A 81 12.05 8.39 -5.01
CA LEU A 81 12.92 9.21 -4.17
C LEU A 81 13.26 10.49 -4.93
N GLU A 82 12.99 11.62 -4.30
CA GLU A 82 13.45 12.92 -4.74
C GLU A 82 14.44 13.51 -3.74
N LEU A 83 15.60 13.93 -4.24
CA LEU A 83 16.58 14.70 -3.47
C LEU A 83 16.67 16.09 -4.05
N ILE A 84 16.39 17.10 -3.25
CA ILE A 84 16.41 18.51 -3.64
C ILE A 84 17.53 19.18 -2.86
N SER A 85 18.44 19.81 -3.60
CA SER A 85 19.50 20.62 -3.01
C SER A 85 18.95 21.82 -2.24
N PRO A 86 19.71 22.41 -1.30
CA PRO A 86 19.29 23.62 -0.59
C PRO A 86 18.94 24.80 -1.51
N GLY A 87 19.46 24.80 -2.74
CA GLY A 87 19.14 25.79 -3.77
C GLY A 87 17.87 25.51 -4.59
N GLY A 88 17.13 24.44 -4.27
CA GLY A 88 15.87 24.07 -4.94
C GLY A 88 16.04 23.22 -6.20
N GLN A 89 17.27 22.87 -6.59
CA GLN A 89 17.51 22.00 -7.74
C GLN A 89 17.33 20.52 -7.36
N THR A 90 16.52 19.79 -8.12
CA THR A 90 16.36 18.33 -8.01
C THR A 90 17.63 17.62 -8.48
N ALA A 91 18.28 16.90 -7.56
CA ALA A 91 19.51 16.16 -7.81
C ALA A 91 19.26 14.68 -8.13
N VAL A 92 18.20 14.09 -7.57
CA VAL A 92 17.75 12.72 -7.85
C VAL A 92 16.23 12.73 -7.95
N TYR A 93 15.69 12.05 -8.97
CA TYR A 93 14.27 11.75 -9.10
C TYR A 93 14.11 10.40 -9.79
N LYS A 94 13.98 9.32 -9.01
CA LYS A 94 13.93 7.94 -9.52
C LYS A 94 13.08 7.06 -8.63
N THR A 95 12.53 5.99 -9.20
CA THR A 95 11.87 4.95 -8.40
C THR A 95 12.87 4.21 -7.54
N PHE A 96 12.43 3.70 -6.39
CA PHE A 96 13.31 2.95 -5.48
C PHE A 96 13.99 1.77 -6.17
N SER A 97 13.29 1.09 -7.08
CA SER A 97 13.86 -0.01 -7.89
C SER A 97 14.90 0.44 -8.91
N ALA A 98 14.88 1.70 -9.34
CA ALA A 98 15.81 2.26 -10.33
C ALA A 98 17.00 2.99 -9.70
N LEU A 99 17.01 3.15 -8.36
CA LEU A 99 18.13 3.75 -7.64
C LEU A 99 19.35 2.86 -7.71
N SER A 100 20.49 3.46 -8.05
CA SER A 100 21.77 2.77 -8.10
C SER A 100 22.84 3.56 -7.36
N TRP A 101 23.58 2.90 -6.48
CA TRP A 101 24.65 3.55 -5.72
C TRP A 101 25.68 4.28 -6.61
N PRO A 102 26.21 3.68 -7.70
CA PRO A 102 27.25 4.33 -8.50
C PRO A 102 26.77 5.58 -9.25
N ALA A 103 25.54 5.56 -9.77
CA ALA A 103 25.03 6.67 -10.60
C ALA A 103 24.35 7.75 -9.75
N ASP A 104 23.63 7.34 -8.71
CA ASP A 104 22.70 8.19 -7.97
C ASP A 104 23.16 8.48 -6.53
N GLY A 105 24.21 7.82 -6.03
CA GLY A 105 24.61 7.92 -4.62
C GLY A 105 23.49 7.54 -3.66
N ALA A 106 22.51 6.76 -4.11
CA ALA A 106 21.39 6.30 -3.31
C ALA A 106 21.00 4.90 -3.76
N VAL A 107 20.57 4.05 -2.82
CA VAL A 107 20.11 2.70 -3.11
C VAL A 107 19.05 2.28 -2.09
N TYR A 108 18.08 1.51 -2.54
CA TYR A 108 17.05 0.92 -1.69
C TYR A 108 17.38 -0.54 -1.38
N PHE A 109 17.22 -0.91 -0.11
CA PHE A 109 17.29 -2.29 0.37
C PHE A 109 15.95 -2.68 0.96
N GLY A 110 15.24 -3.55 0.25
CA GLY A 110 14.02 -4.19 0.72
C GLY A 110 14.15 -5.70 0.80
N ASN A 111 13.31 -6.34 1.62
CA ASN A 111 13.30 -7.79 1.80
C ASN A 111 12.21 -8.51 0.98
N GLY A 112 11.56 -7.83 0.02
CA GLY A 112 10.45 -8.38 -0.74
C GLY A 112 10.04 -7.56 -1.97
N THR A 113 8.89 -7.92 -2.55
CA THR A 113 8.32 -7.25 -3.73
C THR A 113 7.51 -5.99 -3.41
N VAL A 114 7.19 -5.81 -2.13
CA VAL A 114 6.49 -4.64 -1.58
C VAL A 114 7.39 -3.95 -0.56
N ILE A 115 7.22 -2.64 -0.43
CA ILE A 115 7.89 -1.87 0.60
C ILE A 115 7.24 -2.20 1.95
N ALA A 116 8.06 -2.53 2.94
CA ALA A 116 7.64 -2.90 4.28
C ALA A 116 8.39 -2.10 5.34
N ALA A 117 7.87 -2.11 6.58
CA ALA A 117 8.59 -1.57 7.72
C ALA A 117 9.88 -2.38 7.97
N GLY A 118 10.99 -1.69 8.24
CA GLY A 118 12.33 -2.24 8.37
C GLY A 118 13.17 -2.21 7.08
N ASP A 119 12.56 -1.89 5.94
CA ASP A 119 13.33 -1.59 4.73
C ASP A 119 14.13 -0.29 4.90
N ARG A 120 15.18 -0.12 4.11
CA ARG A 120 16.08 1.03 4.24
C ARG A 120 16.51 1.61 2.91
N LEU A 121 16.64 2.93 2.85
CA LEU A 121 17.40 3.61 1.81
C LEU A 121 18.73 4.08 2.37
N LEU A 122 19.81 3.81 1.64
CA LEU A 122 21.11 4.42 1.90
C LEU A 122 21.33 5.55 0.91
N ILE A 123 21.84 6.67 1.41
CA ILE A 123 22.21 7.85 0.61
C ILE A 123 23.62 8.28 0.99
N ASP A 124 24.44 8.58 -0.01
CA ASP A 124 25.82 9.02 0.13
C ASP A 124 25.88 10.42 0.75
N ALA A 125 26.44 10.52 1.95
CA ALA A 125 26.53 11.80 2.66
C ALA A 125 27.64 12.73 2.11
N VAL A 126 28.56 12.21 1.29
CA VAL A 126 29.59 13.01 0.62
C VAL A 126 28.99 13.72 -0.58
N ARG A 127 28.19 13.00 -1.37
CA ARG A 127 27.50 13.56 -2.54
C ARG A 127 26.29 14.42 -2.15
N TYR A 128 25.60 14.02 -1.09
CA TYR A 128 24.43 14.71 -0.54
C TYR A 128 24.67 15.07 0.93
N PRO A 129 25.33 16.22 1.19
CA PRO A 129 25.57 16.71 2.55
C PRO A 129 24.25 17.13 3.22
N ILE A 130 24.37 17.77 4.39
CA ILE A 130 23.23 18.31 5.15
C ILE A 130 22.41 19.32 4.33
N ASP A 131 21.18 19.58 4.80
CA ASP A 131 20.21 20.52 4.24
C ASP A 131 19.57 20.12 2.89
N TYR A 132 19.94 18.97 2.34
CA TYR A 132 19.18 18.38 1.24
C TYR A 132 17.79 17.96 1.73
N GLN A 133 16.76 18.33 0.96
CA GLN A 133 15.40 17.87 1.21
C GLN A 133 15.23 16.48 0.59
N VAL A 134 14.64 15.58 1.36
CA VAL A 134 14.26 14.24 0.93
C VAL A 134 12.75 14.18 0.81
N LEU A 135 12.27 13.97 -0.40
CA LEU A 135 10.87 13.72 -0.68
C LEU A 135 10.72 12.26 -1.12
N ILE A 136 9.71 11.59 -0.56
CA ILE A 136 9.29 10.28 -1.04
C ILE A 136 7.85 10.42 -1.49
N SER A 137 7.60 10.06 -2.73
CA SER A 137 6.29 10.24 -3.37
C SER A 137 5.89 9.01 -4.18
N SER A 138 4.59 8.80 -4.30
CA SER A 138 3.97 7.84 -5.21
C SER A 138 2.90 8.61 -5.98
N THR A 139 1.63 8.24 -5.83
CA THR A 139 0.49 9.06 -6.26
C THR A 139 0.32 10.34 -5.43
N THR A 140 0.79 10.31 -4.18
CA THR A 140 0.85 11.45 -3.26
C THR A 140 2.24 11.56 -2.64
N ILE A 141 2.54 12.70 -2.00
CA ILE A 141 3.72 12.79 -1.13
C ILE A 141 3.49 11.89 0.09
N LEU A 142 4.39 10.95 0.31
CA LEU A 142 4.35 9.98 1.40
C LEU A 142 5.21 10.45 2.58
N TYR A 143 6.34 11.09 2.29
CA TYR A 143 7.26 11.62 3.29
C TYR A 143 7.99 12.85 2.75
N SER A 144 8.28 13.78 3.66
CA SER A 144 9.13 14.95 3.42
C SER A 144 10.00 15.16 4.65
N GLY A 145 11.31 15.28 4.45
CA GLY A 145 12.29 15.50 5.51
C GLY A 145 13.52 16.23 5.00
N THR A 146 14.45 16.55 5.90
CA THR A 146 15.73 17.17 5.57
C THR A 146 16.87 16.36 6.15
N LEU A 147 17.97 16.25 5.41
CA LEU A 147 19.19 15.60 5.86
C LEU A 147 19.87 16.44 6.93
N ARG A 148 19.95 15.94 8.16
CA ARG A 148 20.51 16.63 9.33
C ARG A 148 21.26 15.67 10.25
#